data_AF-A0A919YML0-F1
#
_entry.id   AF-A0A919YML0-F1
#
_cell.length_a   1.000
_cell.length_b   1.000
_cell.length_c   1.000
_cell.angle_alpha   90.00
_cell.angle_beta   90.00
_cell.angle_gamma   90.00
#
_symmetry.space_group_name_H-M   'P 1'
#
loop_
_entity.id
_entity.type
_entity.pdbx_description
1 polymer ?
#
loop_
_entity_poly.entity_id
_entity_poly.type
_entity_poly.pdbx_seq_one_letter_code
_entity_poly.pdbx_strand_id
1 'polypeptide(L)'
;MIGKNNGGKVYVVGIGIFALLIIVGVLEFQYGNIQKAIYKYKVKNYLEQTYNEKMVVKKVSYLWDNIEPISARVYPKDAEQLEFTVYPSKEQANAYYDDYAEIVWLHQAKEDVDMLLADVDSEFKDVLFIDFTCCMEGDRVRVSNGEVTAYSEANLKFDLTFQLNRGMQAGDLEQIVEMISRLKQHEQLEIGNALFILQPEDDNSSRIEYKFSGKSLKEIQSIEDLDAFNESGLTAVSG
;
A
#
# COMPACT_ATOMS: atom_id res chain seq x y z
N MET A 1 20.74 34.73 -68.71
CA MET A 1 19.77 33.86 -68.00
C MET A 1 19.99 34.05 -66.51
N ILE A 2 19.14 34.81 -65.84
CA ILE A 2 19.25 35.09 -64.40
C ILE A 2 18.48 33.97 -63.68
N GLY A 3 19.20 33.17 -62.90
CA GLY A 3 18.63 32.10 -62.08
C GLY A 3 17.61 32.67 -61.11
N LYS A 4 16.35 32.22 -61.22
CA LYS A 4 15.29 32.54 -60.27
C LYS A 4 15.67 31.96 -58.92
N ASN A 5 15.93 32.85 -57.97
CA ASN A 5 16.41 32.53 -56.63
C ASN A 5 15.28 31.86 -55.82
N ASN A 6 15.22 30.53 -55.85
CA ASN A 6 14.21 29.73 -55.15
C ASN A 6 14.38 29.70 -53.62
N GLY A 7 15.48 30.27 -53.08
CA GLY A 7 15.79 30.27 -51.65
C GLY A 7 14.71 30.97 -50.80
N GLY A 8 14.23 32.15 -51.23
CA GLY A 8 13.24 32.93 -50.46
C GLY A 8 11.90 32.21 -50.22
N LYS A 9 11.46 31.38 -51.18
CA LYS A 9 10.23 30.57 -51.01
C LYS A 9 10.43 29.42 -50.03
N VAL A 10 11.62 28.82 -49.98
CA VAL A 10 11.96 27.75 -49.04
C VAL A 10 12.04 28.28 -47.61
N TYR A 11 12.62 29.48 -47.40
CA TYR A 11 12.67 30.12 -46.09
C TYR A 11 11.28 30.50 -45.54
N VAL A 12 10.39 31.04 -46.38
CA VAL A 12 9.02 31.40 -45.95
C VAL A 12 8.19 30.16 -45.59
N VAL A 13 8.33 29.07 -46.35
CA VAL A 13 7.67 27.78 -46.02
C VAL A 13 8.26 27.18 -44.74
N GLY A 14 9.58 27.22 -44.55
CA GLY A 14 10.24 26.75 -43.33
C GLY A 14 9.84 27.54 -42.07
N ILE A 15 9.76 28.87 -42.16
CA ILE A 15 9.29 29.74 -41.07
C ILE A 15 7.82 29.48 -40.76
N GLY A 16 6.99 29.29 -41.79
CA GLY A 16 5.57 28.95 -41.63
C GLY A 16 5.35 27.63 -40.90
N ILE A 17 6.09 26.58 -41.26
CA ILE A 17 6.05 25.27 -40.59
C ILE A 17 6.55 25.38 -39.15
N PHE A 18 7.64 26.11 -38.91
CA PHE A 18 8.19 26.30 -37.57
C PHE A 18 7.22 27.07 -36.66
N ALA A 19 6.59 28.14 -37.15
CA ALA A 19 5.56 28.86 -36.42
C ALA A 19 4.34 27.98 -36.13
N LEU A 20 3.91 27.14 -37.08
CA LEU A 20 2.83 26.18 -36.87
C LEU A 20 3.19 25.17 -35.77
N LEU A 21 4.41 24.62 -35.78
CA LEU A 21 4.89 23.70 -34.75
C LEU A 21 4.94 24.36 -33.36
N ILE A 22 5.34 25.63 -33.27
CA ILE A 22 5.27 26.39 -32.01
C ILE A 22 3.82 26.54 -31.55
N ILE A 23 2.90 26.92 -32.43
CA ILE A 23 1.48 27.10 -32.08
C ILE A 23 0.88 25.77 -31.61
N VAL A 24 1.12 24.68 -32.34
CA VAL A 24 0.65 23.34 -31.95
C VAL A 24 1.26 22.94 -30.61
N GLY A 25 2.56 23.13 -30.42
CA GLY A 25 3.23 22.82 -29.14
C GLY A 25 2.68 23.63 -27.96
N VAL A 26 2.38 24.93 -28.14
CA VAL A 26 1.77 25.77 -27.11
C VAL A 26 0.34 25.31 -26.80
N LEU A 27 -0.45 24.97 -27.81
CA LEU A 27 -1.82 24.48 -27.63
C LEU A 27 -1.84 23.12 -26.92
N GLU A 28 -0.96 22.19 -27.31
CA GLU A 28 -0.80 20.89 -26.64
C GLU A 28 -0.35 21.06 -25.19
N PHE A 29 0.55 21.98 -24.90
CA PHE A 29 1.00 22.27 -23.55
C PHE A 29 -0.11 22.85 -22.67
N GLN A 30 -0.87 23.83 -23.17
CA GLN A 30 -2.00 24.40 -22.44
C GLN A 30 -3.12 23.38 -22.22
N TYR A 31 -3.45 22.60 -23.26
CA TYR A 31 -4.44 21.54 -23.18
C TYR A 31 -4.06 20.47 -22.17
N GLY A 32 -2.79 20.04 -22.15
CA GLY A 32 -2.26 19.11 -21.16
C GLY A 32 -2.44 19.62 -19.73
N ASN A 33 -2.05 20.87 -19.45
CA ASN A 33 -2.22 21.46 -18.11
C ASN A 33 -3.69 21.52 -17.66
N ILE A 34 -4.61 21.84 -18.58
CA ILE A 34 -6.05 21.85 -18.29
C ILE A 34 -6.54 20.44 -17.97
N GLN A 35 -6.16 19.43 -18.75
CA GLN A 35 -6.52 18.02 -18.50
C GLN A 35 -6.01 17.53 -17.15
N LYS A 36 -4.77 17.91 -16.79
CA LYS A 36 -4.18 17.61 -15.47
C LYS A 36 -5.00 18.22 -14.32
N ALA A 37 -5.42 19.48 -14.46
CA ALA A 37 -6.25 20.15 -13.46
C ALA A 37 -7.65 19.52 -13.34
N ILE A 38 -8.28 19.20 -14.48
CA ILE A 38 -9.59 18.51 -14.52
C ILE A 38 -9.50 17.16 -13.82
N TYR A 39 -8.47 16.37 -14.08
CA TYR A 39 -8.31 15.07 -13.44
C TYR A 39 -8.17 15.18 -11.93
N LYS A 40 -7.32 16.09 -11.43
CA LYS A 40 -7.18 16.35 -9.99
C LYS A 40 -8.51 16.74 -9.35
N TYR A 41 -9.28 17.62 -10.01
CA TYR A 41 -10.60 18.02 -9.53
C TYR A 41 -11.57 16.84 -9.47
N LYS A 42 -11.62 16.02 -10.54
CA LYS A 42 -12.50 14.84 -10.59
C LYS A 42 -12.17 13.81 -9.50
N VAL A 43 -10.88 13.50 -9.30
CA VAL A 43 -10.42 12.59 -8.24
C VAL A 43 -10.84 13.12 -6.87
N LYS A 44 -10.58 14.39 -6.59
CA LYS A 44 -10.97 15.00 -5.32
C LYS A 44 -12.48 14.94 -5.09
N ASN A 45 -13.27 15.32 -6.09
CA ASN A 45 -14.73 15.29 -5.99
C ASN A 45 -15.28 13.87 -5.80
N TYR A 46 -14.71 12.88 -6.50
CA TYR A 46 -15.06 11.47 -6.31
C TYR A 46 -14.85 11.06 -4.85
N LEU A 47 -13.66 11.31 -4.29
CA LEU A 47 -13.34 10.88 -2.93
C LEU A 47 -14.12 11.66 -1.87
N GLU A 48 -14.33 12.97 -2.04
CA GLU A 48 -15.14 13.78 -1.11
C GLU A 48 -16.61 13.32 -1.10
N GLN A 49 -17.13 12.85 -2.24
CA GLN A 49 -18.47 12.27 -2.32
C GLN A 49 -18.55 10.87 -1.73
N THR A 50 -17.51 10.06 -1.90
CA THR A 50 -17.46 8.69 -1.38
C THR A 50 -17.24 8.68 0.13
N TYR A 51 -16.29 9.47 0.65
CA TYR A 51 -15.77 9.35 2.01
C TYR A 51 -16.14 10.52 2.94
N ASN A 52 -16.96 11.48 2.50
CA ASN A 52 -17.38 12.66 3.29
C ASN A 52 -16.22 13.41 3.99
N GLU A 53 -15.01 13.30 3.45
CA GLU A 53 -13.77 13.79 4.05
C GLU A 53 -12.96 14.56 2.99
N LYS A 54 -12.28 15.62 3.42
CA LYS A 54 -11.48 16.47 2.53
C LYS A 54 -10.18 15.77 2.15
N MET A 55 -9.98 15.60 0.85
CA MET A 55 -8.80 14.92 0.31
C MET A 55 -7.80 15.88 -0.36
N VAL A 56 -6.51 15.53 -0.29
CA VAL A 56 -5.41 16.26 -0.91
C VAL A 56 -4.69 15.38 -1.92
N VAL A 57 -4.69 15.80 -3.19
CA VAL A 57 -3.97 15.10 -4.26
C VAL A 57 -2.49 15.51 -4.24
N LYS A 58 -1.62 14.64 -3.75
CA LYS A 58 -0.17 14.84 -3.65
C LYS A 58 0.50 14.86 -5.02
N LYS A 59 0.23 13.84 -5.82
CA LYS A 59 0.85 13.63 -7.14
C LYS A 59 -0.11 12.91 -8.08
N VAL A 60 0.02 13.18 -9.37
CA VAL A 60 -0.64 12.41 -10.43
C VAL A 60 0.42 11.85 -11.36
N SER A 61 0.29 10.58 -11.70
CA SER A 61 1.11 9.85 -12.67
C SER A 61 0.38 9.79 -14.01
N TYR A 62 1.12 9.94 -15.12
CA TYR A 62 0.57 9.96 -16.47
C TYR A 62 1.37 9.02 -17.39
N LEU A 63 0.71 8.40 -18.37
CA LEU A 63 1.31 7.45 -19.32
C LEU A 63 2.28 8.11 -20.31
N TRP A 64 2.08 9.41 -20.53
CA TRP A 64 2.93 10.29 -21.31
C TRP A 64 2.93 11.66 -20.65
N ASP A 65 3.87 12.53 -21.01
CA ASP A 65 4.07 13.81 -20.32
C ASP A 65 2.80 14.67 -20.15
N ASN A 66 1.71 14.46 -20.89
CA ASN A 66 0.61 15.42 -20.85
C ASN A 66 -0.87 15.01 -21.05
N ILE A 67 -1.30 13.74 -21.16
CA ILE A 67 -2.73 13.53 -21.56
C ILE A 67 -3.48 12.44 -20.80
N GLU A 68 -2.89 11.27 -20.54
CA GLU A 68 -3.64 10.15 -19.96
C GLU A 68 -3.20 9.88 -18.51
N PRO A 69 -4.05 10.12 -17.50
CA PRO A 69 -3.73 9.83 -16.12
C PRO A 69 -3.72 8.33 -15.87
N ILE A 70 -2.68 7.83 -15.21
CA ILE A 70 -2.56 6.44 -14.76
C ILE A 70 -3.12 6.30 -13.35
N SER A 71 -2.74 7.20 -12.45
CA SER A 71 -3.14 7.16 -11.05
C SER A 71 -2.88 8.48 -10.34
N ALA A 72 -3.54 8.70 -9.20
CA ALA A 72 -3.27 9.78 -8.26
C ALA A 72 -2.85 9.21 -6.91
N ARG A 73 -1.83 9.82 -6.30
CA ARG A 73 -1.51 9.63 -4.87
C ARG A 73 -2.25 10.68 -4.07
N VAL A 74 -3.04 10.24 -3.10
CA VAL A 74 -3.99 11.08 -2.36
C VAL A 74 -3.89 10.72 -0.88
N TYR A 75 -4.17 11.69 -0.01
CA TYR A 75 -4.29 11.48 1.42
C TYR A 75 -5.39 12.37 2.00
N PRO A 76 -6.03 11.97 3.13
CA PRO A 76 -6.93 12.82 3.88
C PRO A 76 -6.22 14.05 4.44
N LYS A 77 -6.86 15.21 4.39
CA LYS A 77 -6.23 16.48 4.78
C LYS A 77 -5.62 16.45 6.20
N ASP A 78 -6.27 15.73 7.11
CA ASP A 78 -5.90 15.68 8.52
C ASP A 78 -5.08 14.40 8.89
N ALA A 79 -4.75 13.56 7.90
CA ALA A 79 -3.98 12.30 8.09
C ALA A 79 -3.08 11.98 6.88
N GLU A 80 -1.93 12.64 6.76
CA GLU A 80 -1.00 12.39 5.63
C GLU A 80 -0.42 10.96 5.59
N GLN A 81 -0.35 10.28 6.74
CA GLN A 81 0.11 8.90 6.84
C GLN A 81 -0.81 7.90 6.11
N LEU A 82 -2.07 8.26 5.87
CA LEU A 82 -3.03 7.45 5.12
C LEU A 82 -2.94 7.72 3.62
N GLU A 83 -1.73 7.75 3.06
CA GLU A 83 -1.54 7.98 1.63
C GLU A 83 -1.91 6.73 0.81
N PHE A 84 -2.85 6.87 -0.12
CA PHE A 84 -3.38 5.80 -0.95
C PHE A 84 -3.35 6.17 -2.44
N THR A 85 -3.66 5.19 -3.29
CA THR A 85 -3.69 5.39 -4.74
C THR A 85 -5.13 5.35 -5.25
N VAL A 86 -5.45 6.26 -6.16
CA VAL A 86 -6.69 6.27 -6.94
C VAL A 86 -6.35 6.00 -8.39
N TYR A 87 -7.15 5.18 -9.04
CA TYR A 87 -6.96 4.78 -10.41
C TYR A 87 -8.23 5.04 -11.23
N PRO A 88 -8.10 5.49 -12.49
CA PRO A 88 -9.23 5.53 -13.40
C PRO A 88 -9.64 4.09 -13.75
N SER A 89 -10.94 3.81 -13.71
CA SER A 89 -11.46 2.50 -14.09
C SER A 89 -11.33 2.30 -15.61
N LYS A 90 -10.88 1.11 -16.02
CA LYS A 90 -10.80 0.72 -17.43
C LYS A 90 -12.14 0.19 -17.98
N GLU A 91 -13.05 -0.20 -17.09
CA GLU A 91 -14.32 -0.85 -17.46
C GLU A 91 -15.47 0.15 -17.60
N GLN A 92 -15.48 1.20 -16.77
CA GLN A 92 -16.51 2.22 -16.73
C GLN A 92 -15.91 3.61 -16.96
N ALA A 93 -16.45 4.33 -17.95
CA ALA A 93 -16.02 5.68 -18.28
C ALA A 93 -16.30 6.65 -17.12
N ASN A 94 -15.30 7.45 -16.74
CA ASN A 94 -15.35 8.39 -15.60
C ASN A 94 -15.56 7.75 -14.22
N ALA A 95 -15.39 6.44 -14.07
CA ALA A 95 -15.35 5.80 -12.75
C ALA A 95 -13.92 5.71 -12.22
N TYR A 96 -13.80 5.56 -10.92
CA TYR A 96 -12.54 5.40 -10.20
C TYR A 96 -12.61 4.18 -9.29
N TYR A 97 -11.45 3.60 -9.00
CA TYR A 97 -11.24 2.68 -7.90
C TYR A 97 -10.07 3.20 -7.05
N ASP A 98 -10.08 2.92 -5.77
CA ASP A 98 -9.09 3.43 -4.83
C ASP A 98 -8.81 2.43 -3.70
N ASP A 99 -7.66 2.64 -3.07
CA ASP A 99 -7.16 1.78 -2.00
C ASP A 99 -7.46 2.35 -0.59
N TYR A 100 -8.34 3.35 -0.45
CA TYR A 100 -8.44 4.12 0.81
C TYR A 100 -8.87 3.27 1.99
N ALA A 101 -9.93 2.47 1.83
CA ALA A 101 -10.41 1.63 2.93
C ALA A 101 -9.36 0.59 3.37
N GLU A 102 -8.63 0.02 2.43
CA GLU A 102 -7.53 -0.91 2.74
C GLU A 102 -6.43 -0.22 3.56
N ILE A 103 -6.02 0.99 3.16
CA ILE A 103 -5.03 1.77 3.90
C ILE A 103 -5.53 2.13 5.30
N VAL A 104 -6.80 2.49 5.46
CA VAL A 104 -7.41 2.75 6.78
C VAL A 104 -7.39 1.49 7.65
N TRP A 105 -7.78 0.34 7.10
CA TRP A 105 -7.79 -0.93 7.83
C TRP A 105 -6.38 -1.38 8.23
N LEU A 106 -5.40 -1.25 7.34
CA LEU A 106 -4.00 -1.55 7.63
C LEU A 106 -3.46 -0.65 8.73
N HIS A 107 -3.81 0.64 8.70
CA HIS A 107 -3.40 1.58 9.74
C HIS A 107 -4.02 1.23 11.10
N GLN A 108 -5.33 0.98 11.15
CA GLN A 108 -6.03 0.57 12.37
C GLN A 108 -5.45 -0.74 12.95
N ALA A 109 -5.30 -1.78 12.13
CA ALA A 109 -4.74 -3.05 12.57
C ALA A 109 -3.29 -2.88 13.09
N LYS A 110 -2.50 -2.01 12.44
CA LYS A 110 -1.15 -1.71 12.90
C LYS A 110 -1.15 -0.98 14.24
N GLU A 111 -1.98 0.04 14.43
CA GLU A 111 -2.07 0.76 15.71
C GLU A 111 -2.50 -0.18 16.85
N ASP A 112 -3.47 -1.06 16.61
CA ASP A 112 -3.92 -2.04 17.60
C ASP A 112 -2.80 -3.01 18.00
N VAL A 113 -2.04 -3.51 17.02
CA VAL A 113 -0.92 -4.43 17.26
C VAL A 113 0.25 -3.71 17.95
N ASP A 114 0.62 -2.52 17.48
CA ASP A 114 1.70 -1.72 18.07
C ASP A 114 1.39 -1.37 19.53
N MET A 115 0.12 -1.06 19.85
CA MET A 115 -0.32 -0.80 21.22
C MET A 115 -0.17 -2.03 22.13
N LEU A 116 -0.49 -3.23 21.65
CA LEU A 116 -0.36 -4.46 22.43
C LEU A 116 1.10 -4.88 22.64
N LEU A 117 1.97 -4.53 21.69
CA LEU A 117 3.39 -4.85 21.71
C LEU A 117 4.26 -3.72 22.27
N ALA A 118 3.68 -2.60 22.70
CA ALA A 118 4.41 -1.41 23.15
C ALA A 118 5.49 -1.73 24.20
N ASP A 119 5.17 -2.58 25.18
CA ASP A 119 6.03 -2.93 26.31
C ASP A 119 6.99 -4.12 26.07
N VAL A 120 6.89 -4.80 24.91
CA VAL A 120 7.75 -5.97 24.63
C VAL A 120 9.10 -5.49 24.09
N ASP A 121 10.20 -5.68 24.80
CA ASP A 121 11.53 -5.30 24.29
C ASP A 121 12.00 -6.34 23.25
N SER A 122 11.71 -6.09 21.97
CA SER A 122 11.99 -7.04 20.89
C SER A 122 12.17 -6.35 19.53
N GLU A 123 13.21 -6.79 18.80
CA GLU A 123 13.50 -6.37 17.43
C GLU A 123 12.39 -6.78 16.44
N PHE A 124 11.62 -7.82 16.75
CA PHE A 124 10.54 -8.29 15.87
C PHE A 124 9.50 -7.18 15.62
N LYS A 125 9.24 -6.30 16.58
CA LYS A 125 8.25 -5.22 16.44
C LYS A 125 8.59 -4.23 15.33
N ASP A 126 9.87 -3.99 15.10
CA ASP A 126 10.36 -3.04 14.11
C ASP A 126 10.26 -3.56 12.67
N VAL A 127 10.05 -4.88 12.53
CA VAL A 127 9.96 -5.59 11.24
C VAL A 127 8.58 -6.22 11.04
N LEU A 128 7.56 -5.67 11.71
CA LEU A 128 6.17 -6.08 11.56
C LEU A 128 5.62 -5.65 10.19
N PHE A 129 5.05 -6.62 9.49
CA PHE A 129 4.26 -6.44 8.28
C PHE A 129 2.84 -6.99 8.51
N ILE A 130 1.84 -6.24 8.05
CA ILE A 130 0.43 -6.60 8.14
C ILE A 130 -0.15 -6.63 6.72
N ASP A 131 -0.94 -7.65 6.43
CA ASP A 131 -1.66 -7.78 5.16
C ASP A 131 -3.04 -8.39 5.39
N PHE A 132 -4.03 -8.08 4.54
CA PHE A 132 -5.37 -8.67 4.62
C PHE A 132 -5.46 -9.85 3.64
N THR A 133 -5.29 -11.08 4.14
CA THR A 133 -5.19 -12.27 3.29
C THR A 133 -6.49 -12.60 2.55
N CYS A 134 -6.42 -12.40 1.22
CA CYS A 134 -7.09 -13.14 0.15
C CYS A 134 -8.64 -13.12 0.03
N CYS A 135 -9.37 -12.26 0.73
CA CYS A 135 -10.83 -12.16 0.53
C CYS A 135 -11.33 -10.72 0.40
N MET A 136 -10.74 -9.95 -0.52
CA MET A 136 -11.45 -8.85 -1.19
C MET A 136 -12.26 -9.36 -2.40
N GLU A 137 -12.72 -10.63 -2.38
CA GLU A 137 -13.65 -11.14 -3.38
C GLU A 137 -15.07 -10.63 -3.07
N GLY A 138 -15.49 -9.62 -3.84
CA GLY A 138 -16.88 -9.23 -3.94
C GLY A 138 -17.31 -8.15 -2.95
N ASP A 139 -17.68 -6.99 -3.49
CA ASP A 139 -18.24 -5.83 -2.82
C ASP A 139 -17.29 -4.99 -1.96
N ARG A 140 -16.47 -4.23 -2.72
CA ARG A 140 -16.28 -2.77 -2.62
C ARG A 140 -16.51 -2.19 -1.22
N VAL A 141 -15.42 -1.65 -0.66
CA VAL A 141 -15.38 -0.52 0.29
C VAL A 141 -16.65 -0.41 1.14
N ARG A 142 -16.63 -1.02 2.34
CA ARG A 142 -17.72 -0.87 3.32
C ARG A 142 -17.68 0.55 3.88
N VAL A 143 -18.23 1.46 3.10
CA VAL A 143 -18.47 2.84 3.51
C VAL A 143 -19.88 2.93 4.05
N SER A 144 -20.02 3.38 5.29
CA SER A 144 -21.30 3.70 5.91
C SER A 144 -21.34 5.19 6.17
N ASN A 145 -22.30 5.91 5.58
CA ASN A 145 -22.45 7.36 5.73
C ASN A 145 -21.19 8.19 5.37
N GLY A 146 -20.38 7.70 4.44
CA GLY A 146 -19.10 8.32 4.08
C GLY A 146 -17.91 7.86 4.91
N GLU A 147 -18.09 7.06 5.95
CA GLU A 147 -16.97 6.59 6.78
C GLU A 147 -16.59 5.16 6.45
N VAL A 148 -15.29 4.88 6.41
CA VAL A 148 -14.77 3.51 6.29
C VAL A 148 -15.06 2.79 7.60
N THR A 149 -15.87 1.74 7.55
CA THR A 149 -16.16 0.88 8.70
C THR A 149 -14.89 0.23 9.23
N ALA A 150 -14.73 0.07 10.55
CA ALA A 150 -13.55 -0.57 11.14
C ALA A 150 -13.34 -2.01 10.61
N TYR A 151 -12.10 -2.48 10.55
CA TYR A 151 -11.79 -3.82 10.00
C TYR A 151 -12.46 -4.95 10.79
N SER A 152 -12.59 -4.80 12.11
CA SER A 152 -13.24 -5.76 13.01
C SER A 152 -14.75 -5.86 12.76
N GLU A 153 -15.42 -4.72 12.58
CA GLU A 153 -16.84 -4.66 12.17
C GLU A 153 -17.05 -5.19 10.74
N ALA A 154 -16.05 -5.01 9.88
CA ALA A 154 -16.04 -5.57 8.54
C ALA A 154 -15.76 -7.09 8.53
N ASN A 155 -15.48 -7.71 9.68
CA ASN A 155 -15.10 -9.13 9.80
C ASN A 155 -13.92 -9.48 8.86
N LEU A 156 -12.98 -8.56 8.75
CA LEU A 156 -11.78 -8.70 7.95
C LEU A 156 -10.68 -9.29 8.80
N LYS A 157 -10.03 -10.33 8.27
CA LYS A 157 -8.89 -10.95 8.89
C LYS A 157 -7.60 -10.46 8.27
N PHE A 158 -6.61 -10.21 9.10
CA PHE A 158 -5.27 -9.83 8.66
C PHE A 158 -4.22 -10.83 9.13
N ASP A 159 -3.17 -10.96 8.34
CA ASP A 159 -2.01 -11.76 8.64
C ASP A 159 -0.91 -10.87 9.21
N LEU A 160 -0.22 -11.40 10.22
CA LEU A 160 0.94 -10.80 10.85
C LEU A 160 2.19 -11.51 10.33
N THR A 161 3.17 -10.75 9.85
CA THR A 161 4.50 -11.28 9.54
C THR A 161 5.55 -10.47 10.26
N PHE A 162 6.38 -11.13 11.05
CA PHE A 162 7.54 -10.54 11.69
C PHE A 162 8.78 -11.17 11.04
N GLN A 163 9.60 -10.38 10.36
CA GLN A 163 10.76 -10.90 9.62
C GLN A 163 12.08 -10.26 10.05
N LEU A 164 12.90 -11.02 10.77
CA LEU A 164 14.26 -10.61 11.11
C LEU A 164 15.25 -11.12 10.06
N ASN A 165 16.03 -10.19 9.52
CA ASN A 165 17.10 -10.46 8.56
C ASN A 165 18.40 -10.93 9.27
N ARG A 166 18.27 -11.89 10.18
CA ARG A 166 19.38 -12.53 10.89
C ARG A 166 19.02 -13.96 11.28
N GLY A 167 20.04 -14.75 11.61
CA GLY A 167 19.84 -16.05 12.25
C GLY A 167 19.26 -15.92 13.65
N MET A 168 18.77 -17.05 14.17
CA MET A 168 18.25 -17.15 15.53
C MET A 168 19.34 -16.89 16.58
N GLN A 169 18.96 -16.15 17.61
CA GLN A 169 19.76 -15.79 18.79
C GLN A 169 19.07 -16.29 20.07
N ALA A 170 19.84 -16.35 21.15
CA ALA A 170 19.32 -16.65 22.47
C ALA A 170 18.28 -15.59 22.87
N GLY A 171 17.11 -16.02 23.35
CA GLY A 171 16.01 -15.12 23.73
C GLY A 171 14.96 -14.88 22.64
N ASP A 172 15.21 -15.27 21.38
CA ASP A 172 14.23 -15.01 20.30
C ASP A 172 12.93 -15.79 20.52
N LEU A 173 13.00 -17.04 20.99
CA LEU A 173 11.80 -17.84 21.24
C LEU A 173 10.99 -17.30 22.41
N GLU A 174 11.67 -16.87 23.47
CA GLU A 174 11.06 -16.21 24.62
C GLU A 174 10.33 -14.93 24.17
N GLN A 175 10.95 -14.13 23.29
CA GLN A 175 10.34 -12.93 22.73
C GLN A 175 9.11 -13.29 21.87
N ILE A 176 9.20 -14.30 21.01
CA ILE A 176 8.05 -14.76 20.20
C ILE A 176 6.89 -15.18 21.11
N VAL A 177 7.16 -15.98 22.15
CA VAL A 177 6.15 -16.42 23.12
C VAL A 177 5.56 -15.24 23.90
N GLU A 178 6.38 -14.26 24.29
CA GLU A 178 5.89 -13.03 24.93
C GLU A 178 4.97 -12.25 24.00
N MET A 179 5.37 -12.01 22.75
CA MET A 179 4.55 -11.32 21.75
C MET A 179 3.23 -12.03 21.51
N ILE A 180 3.26 -13.35 21.32
CA ILE A 180 2.06 -14.19 21.22
C ILE A 180 1.17 -14.02 22.46
N SER A 181 1.76 -14.00 23.66
CA SER A 181 1.01 -13.80 24.90
C SER A 181 0.33 -12.44 25.00
N ARG A 182 0.94 -11.37 24.44
CA ARG A 182 0.31 -10.04 24.33
C ARG A 182 -0.81 -10.01 23.31
N LEU A 183 -0.58 -10.56 22.12
CA LEU A 183 -1.56 -10.59 21.03
C LEU A 183 -2.86 -11.29 21.43
N LYS A 184 -2.80 -12.30 22.31
CA LYS A 184 -3.98 -12.99 22.84
C LYS A 184 -4.88 -12.14 23.73
N GLN A 185 -4.38 -11.05 24.30
CA GLN A 185 -5.12 -10.26 25.29
C GLN A 185 -6.26 -9.46 24.67
N HIS A 186 -6.28 -9.33 23.34
CA HIS A 186 -7.23 -8.49 22.62
C HIS A 186 -8.14 -9.32 21.71
N GLU A 187 -9.38 -9.52 22.16
CA GLU A 187 -10.36 -10.36 21.44
C GLU A 187 -10.81 -9.76 20.10
N GLN A 188 -10.58 -8.46 19.86
CA GLN A 188 -10.96 -7.81 18.60
C GLN A 188 -9.93 -7.99 17.48
N LEU A 189 -8.75 -8.55 17.76
CA LEU A 189 -7.78 -8.83 16.71
C LEU A 189 -8.23 -10.03 15.88
N GLU A 190 -8.69 -9.75 14.67
CA GLU A 190 -9.08 -10.74 13.69
C GLU A 190 -7.84 -11.30 12.95
N ILE A 191 -6.94 -11.98 13.67
CA ILE A 191 -5.74 -12.55 13.06
C ILE A 191 -6.12 -13.78 12.22
N GLY A 192 -5.76 -13.75 10.93
CA GLY A 192 -5.85 -14.89 10.01
C GLY A 192 -4.71 -15.87 10.29
N ASN A 193 -3.49 -15.43 10.01
CA ASN A 193 -2.25 -16.15 10.27
C ASN A 193 -1.22 -15.23 10.95
N ALA A 194 -0.33 -15.82 11.73
CA ALA A 194 0.86 -15.15 12.23
C ALA A 194 2.08 -15.97 11.83
N LEU A 195 3.10 -15.25 11.35
CA LEU A 195 4.32 -15.80 10.81
C LEU A 195 5.53 -15.06 11.40
N PHE A 196 6.43 -15.81 12.02
CA PHE A 196 7.72 -15.32 12.48
C PHE A 196 8.81 -15.94 11.62
N ILE A 197 9.64 -15.11 10.99
CA ILE A 197 10.71 -15.52 10.09
C ILE A 197 12.02 -15.00 10.66
N LEU A 198 12.98 -15.89 10.81
CA LEU A 198 14.38 -15.56 11.07
C LEU A 198 15.21 -16.08 9.89
N GLN A 199 15.84 -15.16 9.15
CA GLN A 199 16.56 -15.50 7.94
C GLN A 199 17.82 -14.64 7.80
N PRO A 200 19.03 -15.23 7.78
CA PRO A 200 20.24 -14.48 7.44
C PRO A 200 20.15 -13.87 6.03
N GLU A 201 20.61 -12.64 5.86
CA GLU A 201 20.56 -11.92 4.56
C GLU A 201 21.21 -12.70 3.40
N ASP A 202 22.30 -13.41 3.69
CA ASP A 202 23.13 -14.10 2.70
C ASP A 202 22.82 -15.60 2.57
N ASP A 203 21.88 -16.15 3.36
CA ASP A 203 21.64 -17.60 3.40
C ASP A 203 20.17 -17.99 3.62
N ASN A 204 19.49 -18.34 2.53
CA ASN A 204 18.12 -18.84 2.56
C ASN A 204 18.00 -20.28 3.09
N SER A 205 19.10 -21.04 3.18
CA SER A 205 19.07 -22.42 3.66
C SER A 205 18.94 -22.54 5.19
N SER A 206 19.15 -21.42 5.90
CA SER A 206 19.06 -21.30 7.36
C SER A 206 17.79 -20.56 7.82
N ARG A 207 16.75 -20.51 6.97
CA ARG A 207 15.48 -19.83 7.27
C ARG A 207 14.67 -20.64 8.29
N ILE A 208 14.36 -20.03 9.41
CA ILE A 208 13.48 -20.59 10.44
C ILE A 208 12.12 -19.87 10.36
N GLU A 209 11.05 -20.66 10.33
CA GLU A 209 9.68 -20.16 10.17
C GLU A 209 8.79 -20.78 11.24
N TYR A 210 8.16 -19.92 12.04
CA TYR A 210 7.06 -20.32 12.93
C TYR A 210 5.76 -19.78 12.36
N LYS A 211 4.87 -20.68 11.94
CA LYS A 211 3.61 -20.32 11.29
C LYS A 211 2.44 -20.93 12.02
N PHE A 212 1.47 -20.10 12.39
CA PHE A 212 0.25 -20.58 13.01
C PHE A 212 -0.96 -19.75 12.59
N SER A 213 -2.13 -20.39 12.63
CA SER A 213 -3.39 -19.68 12.43
C SER A 213 -3.71 -18.83 13.66
N GLY A 214 -4.42 -17.72 13.47
CA GLY A 214 -4.86 -16.89 14.61
C GLY A 214 -5.76 -17.65 15.59
N LYS A 215 -6.42 -18.73 15.16
CA LYS A 215 -7.19 -19.62 16.06
C LYS A 215 -6.28 -20.41 17.00
N SER A 216 -5.10 -20.79 16.52
CA SER A 216 -4.11 -21.59 17.26
C SER A 216 -3.28 -20.74 18.23
N LEU A 217 -3.33 -19.41 18.15
CA LEU A 217 -2.63 -18.51 19.09
C LEU A 217 -2.84 -18.97 20.54
N LYS A 218 -4.09 -19.23 20.95
CA LYS A 218 -4.44 -19.61 22.34
C LYS A 218 -3.76 -20.90 22.82
N GLU A 219 -3.32 -21.77 21.91
CA GLU A 219 -2.67 -23.05 22.22
C GLU A 219 -1.20 -22.88 22.63
N ILE A 220 -0.54 -21.79 22.22
CA ILE A 220 0.91 -21.59 22.42
C ILE A 220 1.21 -20.90 23.76
N GLN A 221 1.49 -21.64 24.84
CA GLN A 221 1.77 -21.03 26.16
C GLN A 221 3.25 -21.01 26.52
N SER A 222 4.05 -21.79 25.80
CA SER A 222 5.46 -22.04 26.09
C SER A 222 6.26 -22.18 24.79
N ILE A 223 7.58 -22.26 24.94
CA ILE A 223 8.48 -22.52 23.81
C ILE A 223 8.24 -23.94 23.26
N GLU A 224 7.95 -24.90 24.13
CA GLU A 224 7.65 -26.28 23.73
C GLU A 224 6.39 -26.36 22.87
N ASP A 225 5.38 -25.53 23.13
CA ASP A 225 4.19 -25.45 22.29
C ASP A 225 4.49 -24.78 20.94
N LEU A 226 5.40 -23.81 20.92
CA LEU A 226 5.80 -23.07 19.71
C LEU A 226 6.52 -23.98 18.71
N ASP A 227 7.30 -24.95 19.19
CA ASP A 227 8.02 -25.92 18.34
C ASP A 227 7.10 -26.74 17.43
N ALA A 228 5.85 -26.97 17.84
CA ALA A 228 4.85 -27.66 17.01
C ALA A 228 4.48 -26.89 15.73
N PHE A 229 4.81 -25.59 15.69
CA PHE A 229 4.52 -24.68 14.58
C PHE A 229 5.77 -24.29 13.78
N ASN A 230 6.90 -24.96 14.04
CA ASN A 230 8.14 -24.78 13.30
C ASN A 230 8.05 -25.49 11.94
N GLU A 231 7.80 -24.72 10.88
CA GLU A 231 7.68 -25.23 9.51
C GLU A 231 9.05 -25.54 8.88
N SER A 232 10.14 -24.99 9.42
CA SER A 232 11.48 -25.21 8.87
C SER A 232 12.06 -26.58 9.22
N GLY A 233 11.57 -27.21 10.28
CA GLY A 233 12.13 -28.46 10.83
C GLY A 233 13.56 -28.29 11.40
N LEU A 234 14.09 -27.07 11.45
CA LEU A 234 15.37 -26.76 12.07
C LEU A 234 15.14 -26.53 13.57
N THR A 235 15.78 -27.34 14.40
CA THR A 235 15.70 -27.15 15.86
C THR A 235 16.41 -25.87 16.25
N ALA A 236 15.74 -25.03 17.04
CA ALA A 236 16.38 -23.92 17.71
C ALA A 236 17.56 -24.43 18.53
N VAL A 237 18.75 -23.89 18.29
CA VAL A 237 19.93 -24.23 19.09
C VAL A 237 19.75 -23.52 20.44
N SER A 238 19.31 -24.26 21.45
CA SER A 238 19.30 -23.78 22.84
C SER A 238 20.74 -23.53 23.28
N GLY A 239 21.10 -22.24 23.40
CA GLY A 239 22.34 -21.78 24.00
C GLY A 239 22.19 -21.53 25.48
#